data_AF-A0A919IBN7-F1
#
_entry.id   AF-A0A919IBN7-F1
#
_cell.length_a   1.000
_cell.length_b   1.000
_cell.length_c   1.000
_cell.angle_alpha   90.00
_cell.angle_beta   90.00
_cell.angle_gamma   90.00
#
_symmetry.space_group_name_H-M   'P 1'
#
loop_
_entity.id
_entity.type
_entity.pdbx_description
1 polymer ?
#
loop_
_entity_poly.entity_id
_entity_poly.type
_entity_poly.pdbx_seq_one_letter_code
_entity_poly.pdbx_strand_id
1 'polypeptide(L)'
;MVQQVAAAPACTGPREAVTSALGTADDVLPADRESSRQRQRVITAHPDLQERELIKLATLCGALAGALQRRGVPERTARLAADTAIAVFTAAFARWLETPERPDFATLVHEAVEEQRAVVGG
;
A
#
# COMPACT_ATOMS: atom_id res chain seq x y z
N MET A 1 5.31 7.19 3.02
CA MET A 1 4.30 7.03 1.96
C MET A 1 3.71 8.34 1.42
N VAL A 2 2.80 9.04 2.10
CA VAL A 2 2.09 10.22 1.53
C VAL A 2 3.04 11.34 1.07
N GLN A 3 4.05 11.65 1.87
CA GLN A 3 5.08 12.62 1.50
C GLN A 3 5.92 12.16 0.30
N GLN A 4 6.22 10.87 0.20
CA GLN A 4 6.96 10.29 -0.93
C GLN A 4 6.16 10.41 -2.23
N VAL A 5 4.83 10.20 -2.18
CA VAL A 5 3.96 10.48 -3.33
C VAL A 5 4.09 11.95 -3.73
N ALA A 6 3.93 12.88 -2.79
CA ALA A 6 3.97 14.32 -3.07
C ALA A 6 5.34 14.80 -3.59
N ALA A 7 6.43 14.16 -3.16
CA ALA A 7 7.80 14.49 -3.57
C ALA A 7 8.25 13.80 -4.87
N ALA A 8 7.45 12.88 -5.41
CA ALA A 8 7.79 12.18 -6.66
C ALA A 8 7.95 13.17 -7.84
N PRO A 9 8.92 12.96 -8.75
CA PRO A 9 9.12 13.80 -9.92
C PRO A 9 7.83 14.08 -10.70
N ALA A 10 7.73 15.27 -11.32
CA ALA A 10 6.52 15.67 -12.05
C ALA A 10 6.22 14.76 -13.25
N CYS A 11 7.22 14.13 -13.84
CA CYS A 11 7.07 13.16 -14.94
C CYS A 11 6.62 11.77 -14.48
N THR A 12 6.67 11.46 -13.18
CA THR A 12 6.28 10.15 -12.65
C THR A 12 4.77 9.97 -12.72
N GLY A 13 4.29 8.92 -13.38
CA GLY A 13 2.87 8.62 -13.50
C GLY A 13 2.20 8.41 -12.13
N PRO A 14 0.88 8.61 -12.00
CA PRO A 14 0.17 8.50 -10.72
C PRO A 14 0.33 7.12 -10.07
N ARG A 15 0.22 6.05 -10.87
CA ARG A 15 0.41 4.66 -10.42
C ARG A 15 1.83 4.43 -9.89
N GLU A 16 2.83 4.86 -10.65
CA GLU A 16 4.24 4.68 -10.27
C GLU A 16 4.56 5.44 -8.99
N ALA A 17 4.09 6.68 -8.85
CA ALA A 17 4.31 7.48 -7.65
C ALA A 17 3.75 6.82 -6.39
N VAL A 18 2.55 6.24 -6.45
CA VAL A 18 1.98 5.51 -5.30
C VAL A 18 2.67 4.18 -5.05
N THR A 19 2.99 3.40 -6.08
CA THR A 19 3.65 2.09 -5.89
C THR A 19 5.07 2.24 -5.35
N SER A 20 5.84 3.22 -5.83
CA SER A 20 7.17 3.52 -5.28
C SER A 20 7.09 3.98 -3.82
N ALA A 21 6.07 4.78 -3.49
CA ALA A 21 5.84 5.21 -2.11
C ALA A 21 5.44 4.06 -1.17
N LEU A 22 4.78 3.01 -1.67
CA LEU A 22 4.48 1.80 -0.88
C LEU A 22 5.72 0.97 -0.61
N GLY A 23 6.72 0.98 -1.51
CA GLY A 23 7.99 0.29 -1.28
C GLY A 23 8.75 0.79 -0.06
N THR A 24 8.43 1.99 0.46
CA THR A 24 9.02 2.53 1.69
C THR A 24 8.25 2.09 2.95
N ALA A 25 7.41 1.05 2.89
CA ALA A 25 6.66 0.59 4.06
C ALA A 25 7.55 -0.01 5.15
N ASP A 26 8.71 -0.55 4.78
CA ASP A 26 9.67 -1.09 5.75
C ASP A 26 10.13 -0.03 6.77
N ASP A 27 10.09 1.26 6.42
CA ASP A 27 10.42 2.36 7.35
C ASP A 27 9.42 2.51 8.50
N VAL A 28 8.20 2.02 8.32
CA VAL A 28 7.09 2.17 9.29
C VAL A 28 6.62 0.84 9.88
N LEU A 29 6.97 -0.28 9.24
CA LEU A 29 6.69 -1.60 9.77
C LEU A 29 7.73 -1.96 10.85
N PRO A 30 7.33 -2.69 11.91
CA PRO A 30 8.29 -3.20 12.88
C PRO A 30 9.36 -4.06 12.18
N ALA A 31 10.62 -3.88 12.56
CA ALA A 31 11.73 -4.70 12.06
C ALA A 31 11.52 -6.19 12.36
N ASP A 32 10.90 -6.51 13.51
CA ASP A 32 10.44 -7.86 13.83
C ASP A 32 9.09 -8.15 13.15
N ARG A 33 9.10 -9.10 12.21
CA ARG A 33 7.88 -9.56 11.52
C ARG A 33 6.92 -10.30 12.45
N GLU A 34 7.39 -10.92 13.54
CA GLU A 34 6.52 -11.68 14.44
C GLU A 34 5.55 -10.77 15.19
N SER A 35 5.99 -9.59 15.63
CA SER A 35 5.09 -8.56 16.17
C SER A 35 3.95 -8.21 15.22
N SER A 36 4.25 -8.07 13.92
CA SER A 36 3.23 -7.79 12.90
C SER A 36 2.29 -8.98 12.67
N ARG A 37 2.80 -10.22 12.69
CA ARG A 37 1.96 -11.43 12.64
C ARG A 37 1.05 -11.53 13.85
N GLN A 38 1.56 -11.28 15.05
CA GLN A 38 0.78 -11.29 16.28
C GLN A 38 -0.34 -10.25 16.21
N ARG A 39 -0.03 -9.02 15.79
CA ARG A 39 -1.03 -7.97 15.54
C ARG A 39 -2.09 -8.45 14.56
N GLN A 40 -1.68 -9.05 13.44
CA GLN A 40 -2.63 -9.51 12.43
C GLN A 40 -3.53 -10.63 12.94
N ARG A 41 -3.01 -11.59 13.71
CA ARG A 41 -3.82 -12.65 14.35
C ARG A 41 -4.89 -12.05 15.26
N VAL A 42 -4.54 -11.04 16.07
CA VAL A 42 -5.49 -10.34 16.95
C VAL A 42 -6.55 -9.61 16.13
N ILE A 43 -6.17 -8.85 15.09
CA ILE A 43 -7.14 -8.13 14.24
C ILE A 43 -8.09 -9.11 13.57
N THR A 44 -7.59 -10.19 12.96
CA THR A 44 -8.43 -11.16 12.26
C THR A 44 -9.42 -11.86 13.19
N ALA A 45 -9.09 -12.01 14.48
CA ALA A 45 -9.99 -12.64 15.45
C ALA A 45 -11.12 -11.73 15.98
N HIS A 46 -11.05 -10.40 15.78
CA HIS A 46 -11.96 -9.44 16.42
C HIS A 46 -12.60 -8.48 15.40
N PRO A 47 -13.92 -8.59 15.10
CA PRO A 47 -14.59 -7.78 14.09
C PRO A 47 -14.47 -6.26 14.28
N ASP A 48 -14.53 -5.77 15.51
CA ASP A 48 -14.37 -4.35 15.83
C ASP A 48 -12.97 -3.82 15.48
N LEU A 49 -11.94 -4.67 15.61
CA LEU A 49 -10.58 -4.34 15.16
C LEU A 49 -10.46 -4.40 13.64
N GLN A 50 -11.17 -5.29 12.96
CA GLN A 50 -11.24 -5.31 11.50
C GLN A 50 -11.88 -4.02 10.97
N GLU A 51 -12.99 -3.57 11.56
CA GLU A 51 -13.65 -2.31 11.20
C GLU A 51 -12.69 -1.12 11.35
N ARG A 52 -11.95 -1.05 12.46
CA ARG A 52 -10.94 0.00 12.68
C ARG A 52 -9.80 -0.07 11.67
N GLU A 53 -9.35 -1.27 11.30
CA GLU A 53 -8.29 -1.42 10.29
C GLU A 53 -8.79 -0.99 8.90
N LEU A 54 -10.04 -1.29 8.54
CA LEU A 54 -10.66 -0.80 7.31
C LEU A 54 -10.70 0.73 7.28
N ILE A 55 -11.10 1.37 8.39
CA ILE A 55 -11.09 2.84 8.51
C ILE A 55 -9.67 3.40 8.36
N LYS A 56 -8.66 2.73 8.93
CA LYS A 56 -7.26 3.13 8.81
C LYS A 56 -6.77 3.06 7.36
N LEU A 57 -7.08 1.99 6.64
CA LEU A 57 -6.74 1.83 5.22
C LEU A 57 -7.48 2.86 4.34
N ALA A 58 -8.76 3.12 4.62
CA ALA A 58 -9.53 4.16 3.93
C ALA A 58 -8.95 5.56 4.15
N THR A 59 -8.48 5.85 5.37
CA THR A 59 -7.82 7.12 5.71
C THR A 59 -6.50 7.27 4.94
N LEU A 60 -5.69 6.21 4.87
CA LEU A 60 -4.46 6.20 4.09
C LEU A 60 -4.76 6.40 2.59
N CYS A 61 -5.77 5.72 2.05
CA CYS A 61 -6.21 5.91 0.66
C CYS A 61 -6.53 7.38 0.36
N GLY A 62 -7.35 8.01 1.20
CA GLY A 62 -7.71 9.42 1.05
C GLY A 62 -6.49 10.34 1.07
N ALA A 63 -5.51 10.07 1.93
CA ALA A 63 -4.28 10.84 2.01
C ALA A 63 -3.38 10.67 0.76
N LEU A 64 -3.28 9.46 0.22
CA LEU A 64 -2.55 9.19 -1.04
C LEU A 64 -3.23 9.88 -2.23
N ALA A 65 -4.56 9.80 -2.33
CA ALA A 65 -5.32 10.49 -3.36
C ALA A 65 -5.13 12.01 -3.27
N GLY A 66 -5.19 12.58 -2.07
CA GLY A 66 -4.93 14.01 -1.86
C GLY A 66 -3.51 14.42 -2.23
N ALA A 67 -2.51 13.56 -2.01
CA ALA A 67 -1.14 13.81 -2.46
C ALA A 67 -1.01 13.80 -4.00
N LEU A 68 -1.69 12.87 -4.67
CA LEU A 68 -1.74 12.85 -6.14
C LEU A 68 -2.45 14.08 -6.72
N GLN A 69 -3.53 14.55 -6.09
CA GLN A 69 -4.22 15.76 -6.53
C GLN A 69 -3.32 17.00 -6.42
N ARG A 70 -2.52 17.12 -5.35
CA ARG A 70 -1.51 18.19 -5.23
C ARG A 70 -0.44 18.15 -6.32
N ARG A 71 -0.26 17.00 -6.99
CA ARG A 71 0.61 16.85 -8.18
C ARG A 71 -0.11 17.16 -9.50
N GLY A 72 -1.35 17.64 -9.45
CA GLY A 72 -2.16 17.94 -10.64
C GLY A 72 -2.87 16.74 -11.25
N VAL A 73 -2.89 15.57 -10.57
CA VAL A 73 -3.65 14.40 -11.05
C VAL A 73 -5.16 14.66 -10.86
N PRO A 74 -6.00 14.46 -11.89
CA PRO A 74 -7.44 14.63 -11.76
C PRO A 74 -8.04 13.78 -10.63
N GLU A 75 -9.00 14.32 -9.89
CA GLU A 75 -9.58 13.71 -8.68
C GLU A 75 -9.96 12.23 -8.85
N ARG A 76 -10.75 11.91 -9.89
CA ARG A 76 -11.19 10.53 -10.17
C ARG A 76 -10.01 9.58 -10.40
N THR A 77 -9.01 10.03 -11.15
CA THR A 77 -7.79 9.26 -11.44
C THR A 77 -6.93 9.10 -10.19
N ALA A 78 -6.81 10.16 -9.38
CA ALA A 78 -6.08 10.12 -8.11
C ALA A 78 -6.73 9.14 -7.12
N ARG A 79 -8.06 9.14 -7.03
CA ARG A 79 -8.81 8.22 -6.18
C ARG A 79 -8.62 6.77 -6.63
N LEU A 80 -8.83 6.50 -7.92
CA LEU A 80 -8.68 5.15 -8.47
C LEU A 80 -7.25 4.61 -8.29
N ALA A 81 -6.24 5.45 -8.52
CA ALA A 81 -4.84 5.08 -8.31
C ALA A 81 -4.55 4.77 -6.83
N ALA A 82 -5.12 5.54 -5.89
CA ALA A 82 -4.95 5.30 -4.46
C ALA A 82 -5.67 4.02 -3.99
N ASP A 83 -6.91 3.78 -4.42
CA ASP A 83 -7.65 2.55 -4.10
C ASP A 83 -6.89 1.32 -4.61
N THR A 84 -6.37 1.41 -5.84
CA THR A 84 -5.53 0.37 -6.45
C THR A 84 -4.24 0.14 -5.66
N ALA A 85 -3.58 1.21 -5.21
CA ALA A 85 -2.38 1.11 -4.40
C ALA A 85 -2.66 0.42 -3.05
N ILE A 86 -3.80 0.69 -2.41
CA ILE A 86 -4.18 -0.01 -1.18
C ILE A 86 -4.38 -1.50 -1.43
N ALA A 87 -4.98 -1.91 -2.55
CA ALA A 87 -5.09 -3.31 -2.91
C ALA A 87 -3.71 -3.98 -3.02
N VAL A 88 -2.78 -3.35 -3.75
CA VAL A 88 -1.37 -3.80 -3.86
C VAL A 88 -0.70 -3.90 -2.49
N PHE A 89 -0.85 -2.88 -1.64
CA PHE A 89 -0.29 -2.87 -0.29
C PHE A 89 -0.81 -4.04 0.54
N THR A 90 -2.11 -4.31 0.53
CA THR A 90 -2.70 -5.41 1.30
C THR A 90 -2.20 -6.78 0.83
N ALA A 91 -2.06 -6.98 -0.49
CA ALA A 91 -1.51 -8.21 -1.05
C ALA A 91 -0.03 -8.40 -0.69
N ALA A 92 0.78 -7.36 -0.84
CA ALA A 92 2.19 -7.37 -0.47
C ALA A 92 2.38 -7.62 1.04
N PHE A 93 1.57 -6.98 1.90
CA PHE A 93 1.61 -7.16 3.35
C PHE A 93 1.23 -8.58 3.77
N ALA A 94 0.22 -9.19 3.17
CA ALA A 94 -0.14 -10.58 3.44
C ALA A 94 1.04 -11.54 3.12
N ARG A 95 1.65 -11.40 1.94
CA ARG A 95 2.85 -12.18 1.56
C ARG A 95 4.03 -11.94 2.50
N TRP A 96 4.23 -10.69 2.92
CA TRP A 96 5.31 -10.31 3.83
C TRP A 96 5.19 -11.00 5.20
N LEU A 97 3.95 -11.17 5.68
CA LEU A 97 3.69 -11.93 6.90
C LEU A 97 3.98 -13.43 6.73
N GLU A 98 3.70 -14.01 5.56
CA GLU A 98 3.89 -15.45 5.30
C GLU A 98 5.35 -15.83 5.02
N THR A 99 6.14 -14.90 4.46
CA THR A 99 7.49 -15.20 3.99
C THR A 99 8.54 -15.08 5.12
N PRO A 100 9.54 -15.99 5.19
CA PRO A 100 10.76 -15.78 5.97
C PRO A 100 11.50 -14.49 5.53
N GLU A 101 12.54 -14.07 6.25
CA GLU A 101 13.17 -12.73 6.16
C GLU A 101 13.61 -12.20 4.76
N ARG A 102 13.49 -12.99 3.69
CA ARG A 102 13.67 -12.52 2.30
C ARG A 102 12.39 -12.84 1.52
N PRO A 103 11.75 -11.86 0.84
CA PRO A 103 12.31 -10.59 0.35
C PRO A 103 11.93 -9.33 1.18
N ASP A 104 12.51 -8.17 0.82
CA ASP A 104 12.11 -6.86 1.34
C ASP A 104 10.70 -6.46 0.86
N PHE A 105 10.09 -5.47 1.51
CA PHE A 105 8.71 -5.09 1.20
C PHE A 105 8.56 -4.47 -0.20
N ALA A 106 9.58 -3.75 -0.66
CA ALA A 106 9.58 -3.15 -2.01
C ALA A 106 9.47 -4.23 -3.11
N THR A 107 10.16 -5.35 -2.95
CA THR A 107 10.07 -6.51 -3.84
C THR A 107 8.66 -7.08 -3.85
N LEU A 108 8.03 -7.25 -2.69
CA LEU A 108 6.66 -7.77 -2.58
C LEU A 108 5.62 -6.82 -3.19
N VAL A 109 5.84 -5.50 -3.07
CA VAL A 109 5.03 -4.49 -3.75
C VAL A 109 5.17 -4.64 -5.27
N HIS A 110 6.38 -4.83 -5.78
CA HIS A 110 6.61 -5.03 -7.21
C HIS A 110 5.90 -6.31 -7.71
N GLU A 111 6.04 -7.43 -7.01
CA GLU A 111 5.34 -8.68 -7.33
C GLU A 111 3.82 -8.49 -7.34
N ALA A 112 3.25 -7.86 -6.31
CA ALA A 112 1.83 -7.58 -6.22
C ALA A 112 1.33 -6.65 -7.35
N VAL A 113 2.15 -5.71 -7.82
CA VAL A 113 1.84 -4.87 -8.98
C VAL A 113 1.78 -5.69 -10.27
N GLU A 114 2.72 -6.61 -10.48
CA GLU A 114 2.70 -7.47 -11.67
C GLU A 114 1.49 -8.43 -11.65
N GLU A 115 1.15 -8.99 -10.49
CA GLU A 115 -0.07 -9.79 -10.31
C GLU A 115 -1.33 -8.97 -10.62
N GLN A 116 -1.41 -7.74 -10.11
CA GLN A 116 -2.53 -6.84 -10.39
C GLN A 116 -2.65 -6.53 -11.89
N ARG A 117 -1.53 -6.32 -12.60
CA ARG A 117 -1.55 -6.11 -14.06
C ARG A 117 -2.04 -7.35 -14.80
N ALA A 118 -1.63 -8.54 -14.38
CA ALA A 118 -2.09 -9.78 -14.99
C ALA A 118 -3.60 -9.99 -14.81
N VAL A 119 -4.18 -9.59 -13.67
CA VAL A 119 -5.63 -9.70 -13.41
C VAL A 119 -6.45 -8.67 -14.19
N VAL A 120 -5.96 -7.43 -14.32
CA VAL A 120 -6.72 -6.33 -14.97
C VAL A 120 -6.52 -6.29 -16.49
N GLY A 121 -5.37 -6.74 -16.98
CA GLY A 121 -5.03 -6.77 -18.41
C GLY A 121 -5.41 -8.05 -19.14
N GLY A 122 -6.08 -8.98 -18.46
CA GLY A 122 -6.60 -10.23 -19.03
C GLY A 122 -7.90 -10.04 -19.80
#